data_AF-G0MR55-F1
#
_entry.id   AF-G0MR55-F1
#
_cell.length_a   1.000
_cell.length_b   1.000
_cell.length_c   1.000
_cell.angle_alpha   90.00
_cell.angle_beta   90.00
_cell.angle_gamma   90.00
#
_symmetry.space_group_name_H-M   'P 1'
#
loop_
_entity.id
_entity.type
_entity.pdbx_description
1 polymer ?
#
loop_
_entity_poly.entity_id
_entity_poly.type
_entity_poly.pdbx_seq_one_letter_code
_entity_poly.pdbx_strand_id
1 'polypeptide(L)'
;MAPTAKLGPKRLQNISSSSCSSKKAQVPSPSTQPHLNCEERVELKKLEKMLPVSPKNADPTDVVLRAASYIDQLVATVQARVKNGTLPMEALDSLPPLYSASIKSSIRRTTATKKPKRKIEKKR
;
A
#
# COMPACT_ATOMS: atom_id res chain seq x y z
N MET A 1 -34.23 11.00 58.54
CA MET A 1 -35.03 11.99 57.79
C MET A 1 -34.09 12.82 56.92
N ALA A 2 -34.37 12.92 55.62
CA ALA A 2 -33.73 13.87 54.71
C ALA A 2 -34.34 15.29 54.91
N PRO A 3 -33.69 16.33 54.37
CA PRO A 3 -34.22 16.87 53.12
C PRO A 3 -33.15 17.28 52.09
N THR A 4 -33.58 17.23 50.83
CA THR A 4 -32.83 17.49 49.60
C THR A 4 -32.85 18.97 49.20
N ALA A 5 -31.77 19.49 48.62
CA ALA A 5 -31.79 20.73 47.84
C ALA A 5 -31.19 20.51 46.43
N LYS A 6 -32.04 20.68 45.41
CA LYS A 6 -31.71 20.70 43.98
C LYS A 6 -31.24 22.10 43.58
N LEU A 7 -30.08 22.24 42.93
CA LEU A 7 -29.69 23.43 42.16
C LEU A 7 -28.86 22.97 40.94
N GLY A 8 -29.36 23.28 39.73
CA GLY A 8 -28.83 22.82 38.44
C GLY A 8 -27.56 23.56 37.97
N PRO A 9 -26.94 23.12 36.86
CA PRO A 9 -25.68 23.69 36.38
C PRO A 9 -25.85 25.08 35.74
N LYS A 10 -25.01 26.01 36.19
CA LYS A 10 -24.86 27.39 35.69
C LYS A 10 -24.35 27.42 34.25
N ARG A 11 -25.09 28.16 33.41
CA ARG A 11 -24.73 28.65 32.08
C ARG A 11 -23.47 29.53 32.16
N LEU A 12 -22.35 29.06 31.62
CA LEU A 12 -21.13 29.85 31.45
C LEU A 12 -21.28 30.78 30.24
N GLN A 13 -20.85 32.01 30.47
CA GLN A 13 -21.03 33.18 29.63
C GLN A 13 -19.71 33.46 28.90
N ASN A 14 -19.84 33.81 27.62
CA ASN A 14 -18.97 34.64 26.81
C ASN A 14 -17.65 35.13 27.46
N ILE A 15 -16.54 34.63 26.94
CA ILE A 15 -15.32 35.41 26.82
C ILE A 15 -14.91 35.43 25.35
N SER A 16 -15.13 36.57 24.70
CA SER A 16 -14.55 36.88 23.40
C SER A 16 -13.23 37.59 23.65
N SER A 17 -12.10 37.02 23.21
CA SER A 17 -11.00 37.74 22.55
C SER A 17 -9.69 36.94 22.58
N SER A 18 -9.28 36.39 21.42
CA SER A 18 -7.95 36.66 20.85
C SER A 18 -7.87 36.05 19.45
N SER A 19 -7.62 36.94 18.51
CA SER A 19 -7.43 36.75 17.08
C SER A 19 -6.56 35.54 16.72
N CYS A 20 -7.13 34.60 15.95
CA CYS A 20 -6.38 33.88 14.93
C CYS A 20 -7.17 33.99 13.64
N SER A 21 -6.53 34.57 12.63
CA SER A 21 -7.00 34.62 11.26
C SER A 21 -7.23 33.18 10.79
N SER A 22 -8.44 32.69 10.97
CA SER A 22 -8.93 31.57 10.19
C SER A 22 -9.11 32.14 8.80
N LYS A 23 -8.03 32.05 8.00
CA LYS A 23 -8.19 31.81 6.56
C LYS A 23 -9.38 30.88 6.47
N LYS A 24 -10.48 31.35 5.87
CA LYS A 24 -11.52 30.45 5.40
C LYS A 24 -10.79 29.44 4.53
N ALA A 25 -10.43 28.30 5.11
CA ALA A 25 -10.18 27.09 4.39
C ALA A 25 -11.57 26.80 3.81
N GLN A 26 -11.77 27.34 2.61
CA GLN A 26 -12.83 26.96 1.73
C GLN A 26 -12.72 25.44 1.65
N VAL A 27 -13.56 24.76 2.43
CA VAL A 27 -13.87 23.35 2.23
C VAL A 27 -14.25 23.28 0.75
N PRO A 28 -13.45 22.61 -0.11
CA PRO A 28 -13.85 22.44 -1.48
C PRO A 28 -15.18 21.70 -1.46
N SER A 29 -16.21 22.33 -2.03
CA SER A 29 -17.46 21.67 -2.39
C SER A 29 -17.18 20.30 -3.00
N PRO A 30 -17.92 19.23 -2.65
CA PRO A 30 -17.80 17.92 -3.29
C PRO A 30 -18.46 17.94 -4.67
N SER A 31 -18.06 18.85 -5.56
CA SER A 31 -18.67 18.96 -6.88
C SER A 31 -17.72 19.37 -8.00
N THR A 32 -16.44 19.59 -7.71
CA THR A 32 -15.45 19.73 -8.78
C THR A 32 -14.99 18.33 -9.16
N GLN A 33 -15.76 17.65 -10.00
CA GLN A 33 -15.28 16.48 -10.72
C GLN A 33 -13.91 16.86 -11.33
N PRO A 34 -12.81 16.20 -10.95
CA PRO A 34 -11.51 16.53 -11.50
C PRO A 34 -11.60 16.33 -13.01
N HIS A 35 -11.41 17.42 -13.75
CA HIS A 35 -11.50 17.39 -15.21
C HIS A 35 -10.26 16.68 -15.75
N LEU A 36 -10.33 15.37 -15.86
CA LEU A 36 -9.25 14.54 -16.37
C LEU A 36 -9.02 14.82 -17.85
N ASN A 37 -7.75 14.96 -18.25
CA ASN A 37 -7.33 15.06 -19.63
C ASN A 37 -7.67 13.76 -20.40
N CYS A 38 -7.72 13.84 -21.73
CA CYS A 38 -7.96 12.70 -22.62
C CYS A 38 -7.01 11.54 -22.33
N GLU A 39 -5.72 11.82 -22.15
CA GLU A 39 -4.70 10.82 -21.83
C GLU A 39 -4.93 10.18 -20.46
N GLU A 40 -5.18 10.98 -19.43
CA GLU A 40 -5.47 10.50 -18.07
C GLU A 40 -6.67 9.56 -18.04
N ARG A 41 -7.74 9.87 -18.80
CA ARG A 41 -8.91 8.98 -18.89
C ARG A 41 -8.60 7.65 -19.58
N VAL A 42 -7.69 7.64 -20.56
CA VAL A 42 -7.27 6.40 -21.24
C VAL A 42 -6.46 5.53 -20.29
N GLU A 43 -5.47 6.11 -19.61
CA GLU A 43 -4.67 5.38 -18.62
C GLU A 43 -5.51 4.92 -17.43
N LEU A 44 -6.48 5.71 -16.98
CA LEU A 44 -7.40 5.31 -15.90
C LEU A 44 -8.24 4.09 -16.32
N LYS A 45 -8.81 4.08 -17.54
CA LYS A 45 -9.54 2.92 -18.08
C LYS A 45 -8.65 1.68 -18.23
N LYS A 46 -7.39 1.87 -18.57
CA LYS A 46 -6.42 0.77 -18.65
C LYS A 46 -6.11 0.24 -17.25
N LEU A 47 -5.93 1.12 -16.28
CA LEU A 47 -5.71 0.76 -14.88
C LEU A 47 -6.88 -0.04 -14.32
N GLU A 48 -8.13 0.36 -14.57
CA GLU A 48 -9.34 -0.39 -14.18
C GLU A 48 -9.31 -1.85 -14.66
N LYS A 49 -8.82 -2.11 -15.88
CA LYS A 49 -8.72 -3.48 -16.43
C LYS A 49 -7.64 -4.33 -15.76
N MET A 50 -6.64 -3.70 -15.14
CA MET A 50 -5.56 -4.41 -14.43
C MET A 50 -5.94 -4.76 -12.99
N LEU A 51 -7.01 -4.16 -12.45
CA LEU A 51 -7.47 -4.45 -11.10
C LEU A 51 -8.36 -5.69 -11.08
N PRO A 52 -8.26 -6.54 -10.04
CA PRO A 52 -9.04 -7.77 -9.95
C PRO A 52 -10.55 -7.53 -9.81
N VAL A 53 -10.94 -6.38 -9.25
CA VAL A 53 -12.35 -5.98 -9.12
C VAL A 53 -12.45 -4.50 -9.45
N SER A 54 -12.98 -4.17 -10.63
CA SER A 54 -13.31 -2.79 -10.99
C SER A 54 -14.81 -2.67 -11.23
N PRO A 55 -15.53 -1.89 -10.40
CA PRO A 55 -16.90 -1.50 -10.71
C PRO A 55 -16.93 -0.72 -12.03
N LYS A 56 -18.00 -0.89 -12.79
CA LYS A 56 -18.22 -0.10 -14.01
C LYS A 56 -18.49 1.35 -13.60
N ASN A 57 -17.75 2.30 -14.18
CA ASN A 57 -17.83 3.73 -13.86
C ASN A 57 -17.45 4.05 -12.41
N ALA A 58 -16.34 3.51 -11.94
CA ALA A 58 -15.81 3.87 -10.63
C ALA A 58 -15.29 5.32 -10.63
N ASP A 59 -15.34 5.95 -9.47
CA ASP A 59 -14.73 7.26 -9.29
C ASP A 59 -13.20 7.17 -9.50
N PRO A 60 -12.57 8.12 -10.22
CA PRO A 60 -11.13 8.08 -10.47
C PRO A 60 -10.28 7.97 -9.22
N THR A 61 -10.67 8.62 -8.12
CA THR A 61 -9.93 8.54 -6.86
C THR A 61 -9.97 7.14 -6.29
N ASP A 62 -11.13 6.48 -6.33
CA ASP A 62 -11.28 5.10 -5.88
C ASP A 62 -10.46 4.11 -6.73
N VAL A 63 -10.41 4.31 -8.05
CA VAL A 63 -9.59 3.47 -8.94
C VAL A 63 -8.12 3.55 -8.54
N VAL A 64 -7.60 4.77 -8.34
CA VAL A 64 -6.20 4.98 -7.95
C VAL A 64 -5.92 4.41 -6.56
N LEU A 65 -6.81 4.61 -5.60
CA LEU A 65 -6.65 4.07 -4.25
C LEU A 65 -6.63 2.54 -4.23
N ARG A 66 -7.53 1.90 -4.99
CA ARG A 66 -7.54 0.44 -5.14
C ARG A 66 -6.27 -0.06 -5.83
N ALA A 67 -5.79 0.66 -6.84
CA ALA A 67 -4.54 0.31 -7.51
C ALA A 67 -3.35 0.33 -6.56
N ALA A 68 -3.21 1.39 -5.75
CA ALA A 68 -2.16 1.48 -4.74
C ALA A 68 -2.21 0.28 -3.77
N SER A 69 -3.41 -0.03 -3.26
CA SER A 69 -3.61 -1.16 -2.36
C SER A 69 -3.26 -2.51 -3.00
N TYR A 70 -3.60 -2.69 -4.28
CA TYR A 70 -3.29 -3.92 -5.01
C TYR A 70 -1.79 -4.08 -5.28
N ILE A 71 -1.09 -2.98 -5.56
CA ILE A 71 0.38 -2.98 -5.70
C ILE A 71 1.02 -3.46 -4.39
N ASP A 72 0.59 -2.95 -3.23
CA ASP A 72 1.13 -3.38 -1.93
C ASP A 72 0.92 -4.87 -1.69
N GLN A 73 -0.25 -5.41 -2.05
CA GLN A 73 -0.53 -6.85 -1.95
C GLN A 73 0.37 -7.68 -2.87
N LEU A 74 0.61 -7.23 -4.10
CA LEU A 74 1.51 -7.90 -5.03
C LEU A 74 2.95 -7.89 -4.48
N VAL A 75 3.42 -6.76 -3.97
CA VAL A 75 4.75 -6.63 -3.36
C VAL A 75 4.89 -7.58 -2.17
N ALA A 76 3.93 -7.58 -1.25
CA ALA A 76 3.93 -8.49 -0.09
C ALA A 76 3.95 -9.96 -0.51
N THR A 77 3.17 -10.32 -1.52
CA THR A 77 3.10 -11.69 -2.06
C THR A 77 4.42 -12.11 -2.70
N VAL A 78 5.03 -11.25 -3.52
CA VAL A 78 6.33 -11.53 -4.14
C VAL A 78 7.40 -11.68 -3.07
N GLN A 79 7.46 -10.76 -2.09
CA GLN A 79 8.42 -10.86 -0.99
C GLN A 79 8.26 -12.17 -0.21
N ALA A 80 7.04 -12.58 0.10
CA ALA A 80 6.77 -13.85 0.77
C ALA A 80 7.24 -15.05 -0.07
N ARG A 81 6.94 -15.08 -1.38
CA ARG A 81 7.37 -16.16 -2.28
C ARG A 81 8.88 -16.21 -2.45
N VAL A 82 9.55 -15.06 -2.49
CA VAL A 82 11.03 -14.98 -2.52
C VAL A 82 11.62 -15.55 -1.24
N LYS A 83 11.12 -15.13 -0.07
CA LYS A 83 11.57 -15.66 1.23
C LYS A 83 11.36 -17.16 1.36
N ASN A 84 10.23 -17.67 0.86
CA ASN A 84 9.88 -19.08 0.90
C ASN A 84 10.57 -19.91 -0.20
N GLY A 85 11.28 -19.26 -1.14
CA GLY A 85 11.91 -19.94 -2.28
C GLY A 85 10.94 -20.53 -3.30
N THR A 86 9.67 -20.07 -3.31
CA THR A 86 8.61 -20.57 -4.19
C THR A 86 8.34 -19.63 -5.38
N LEU A 87 9.17 -18.61 -5.58
CA LEU A 87 9.09 -17.76 -6.77
C LEU A 87 9.76 -18.49 -7.95
N PRO A 88 9.07 -18.74 -9.08
CA PRO A 88 9.64 -19.39 -10.25
C PRO A 88 10.83 -18.60 -10.81
N MET A 89 11.86 -19.29 -11.31
CA MET A 89 13.05 -18.65 -11.87
C MET A 89 12.75 -17.93 -13.19
N GLU A 90 11.80 -18.45 -13.96
CA GLU A 90 11.33 -17.87 -15.21
C GLU A 90 10.74 -16.46 -14.97
N ALA A 91 10.15 -16.23 -13.80
CA ALA A 91 9.65 -14.91 -13.41
C ALA A 91 10.79 -13.90 -13.23
N LEU A 92 11.99 -14.34 -12.80
CA LEU A 92 13.17 -13.48 -12.66
C LEU A 92 13.82 -13.15 -14.00
N ASP A 93 13.77 -14.07 -14.95
CA ASP A 93 14.30 -13.86 -16.30
C ASP A 93 13.39 -12.97 -17.15
N SER A 94 12.10 -12.92 -16.83
CA SER A 94 11.14 -12.04 -17.50
C SER A 94 11.24 -10.56 -17.09
N LEU A 95 12.03 -10.23 -16.06
CA LEU A 95 12.22 -8.86 -15.62
C LEU A 95 13.07 -8.07 -16.64
N PRO A 96 12.79 -6.76 -16.83
CA PRO A 96 13.62 -5.92 -17.67
C PRO A 96 15.10 -6.04 -17.26
N PRO A 97 16.06 -5.99 -18.20
CA PRO A 97 17.48 -6.19 -17.94
C PRO A 97 18.03 -5.33 -16.79
N LEU A 98 17.43 -4.15 -16.58
CA LEU A 98 17.76 -3.23 -15.50
C LEU A 98 17.65 -3.87 -14.11
N TYR A 99 16.75 -4.83 -13.92
CA TYR A 99 16.44 -5.44 -12.61
C TYR A 99 17.01 -6.86 -12.46
N SER A 100 17.33 -7.56 -13.54
CA SER A 100 17.79 -8.95 -13.51
C SER A 100 19.27 -9.12 -13.15
N ALA A 101 20.12 -8.12 -13.44
CA ALA A 101 21.57 -8.19 -13.18
C ALA A 101 21.93 -8.31 -11.69
N SER A 102 21.17 -7.65 -10.81
CA SER A 102 21.42 -7.68 -9.36
C SER A 102 21.09 -9.05 -8.74
N ILE A 103 20.03 -9.71 -9.21
CA ILE A 103 19.47 -10.92 -8.59
C ILE A 103 20.33 -12.17 -8.87
N LYS A 104 20.86 -12.32 -10.09
CA LYS A 104 21.69 -13.48 -10.49
C LYS A 104 22.96 -13.63 -9.64
N SER A 105 23.52 -12.51 -9.17
CA SER A 105 24.68 -12.51 -8.28
C SER A 105 24.39 -13.01 -6.85
N SER A 106 23.15 -12.83 -6.38
CA SER A 106 22.76 -13.15 -4.99
C SER A 106 22.40 -14.64 -4.81
N ILE A 107 21.70 -15.23 -5.79
CA ILE A 107 21.27 -16.64 -5.77
C ILE A 107 22.47 -17.60 -5.78
N ARG A 108 23.58 -17.22 -6.44
CA ARG A 108 24.81 -18.03 -6.50
C ARG A 108 25.45 -18.27 -5.13
N ARG A 109 25.14 -17.45 -4.11
CA ARG A 109 25.67 -17.59 -2.75
C ARG A 109 24.90 -18.58 -1.87
N THR A 110 23.61 -18.82 -2.13
CA THR A 110 22.77 -19.65 -1.24
C THR A 110 22.77 -21.14 -1.59
N THR A 111 23.17 -21.52 -2.81
CA THR A 111 23.29 -22.93 -3.22
C THR A 111 24.67 -23.54 -2.94
N ALA A 112 25.64 -22.74 -2.49
CA ALA A 112 27.05 -23.13 -2.29
C ALA A 112 27.39 -23.70 -0.89
N THR A 113 26.40 -24.10 -0.08
CA THR A 113 26.63 -24.64 1.28
C THR A 113 26.11 -26.06 1.46
N LYS A 114 26.38 -26.96 0.50
CA LYS A 114 26.42 -28.40 0.79
C LYS A 114 27.87 -28.88 0.81
N LYS A 115 28.54 -28.69 1.96
CA LYS A 115 29.85 -29.30 2.24
C LYS A 115 29.69 -30.83 2.19
N PRO A 116 30.48 -31.56 1.38
CA PRO A 116 30.47 -33.02 1.40
C PRO A 116 31.12 -33.53 2.69
N LYS A 117 30.34 -34.22 3.54
CA LYS A 117 30.87 -35.03 4.64
C LYS A 117 31.71 -36.17 4.05
N ARG A 118 33.04 -36.04 4.11
CA ARG A 118 33.96 -37.17 3.86
C ARG A 118 33.76 -38.20 4.99
N LYS A 119 33.13 -39.34 4.69
CA LYS A 119 33.21 -40.52 5.55
C LYS A 119 34.57 -41.16 5.33
N ILE A 120 35.39 -41.20 6.37
CA ILE A 120 36.65 -41.95 6.41
C ILE A 120 36.27 -43.40 6.73
N GLU A 121 36.54 -44.29 5.77
CA GLU A 121 36.45 -45.75 5.89
C GLU A 121 37.55 -46.24 6.85
N LYS A 122 37.15 -46.93 7.92
CA LYS A 122 38.08 -47.59 8.85
C LYS A 122 38.03 -49.08 8.57
N LYS A 123 39.00 -49.58 7.80
CA LYS A 123 39.30 -51.02 7.67
C LYS A 123 39.62 -51.60 9.05
N ARG A 124 38.98 -52.72 9.37
CA ARG A 124 39.50 -53.75 10.27
C ARG A 124 39.16 -55.10 9.67
#